data_AF-A0A9J5Y676-F1
#
_entry.id   AF-A0A9J5Y676-F1
#
_cell.length_a   1.000
_cell.length_b   1.000
_cell.length_c   1.000
_cell.angle_alpha   90.00
_cell.angle_beta   90.00
_cell.angle_gamma   90.00
#
_symmetry.space_group_name_H-M   'P 1'
#
loop_
_entity.id
_entity.type
_entity.pdbx_description
1 polymer ?
#
loop_
_entity_poly.entity_id
_entity_poly.type
_entity_poly.pdbx_seq_one_letter_code
_entity_poly.pdbx_strand_id
1 'polypeptide(L)'
;MPVTMQHYNETQLKVGVGKIKRSQGACLLAQILDVDWAELSKEIGLWIHVAIINKEHHDKPENNEITTGRRLPPECNVELHTDYGGDAVRWGLTHLKESAFECCMACLNQAKNARPNDKKCNIWVYCPSENGCYSPDIYQHINQECWLKYAEKAKSTFKDQYSESFRNAHPNAPVVVPWMSGVVSV
;
A
#
# COMPACT_ATOMS: atom_id res chain seq x y z
N MET A 1 20.90 -60.44 -1.82
CA MET A 1 19.46 -60.30 -2.06
C MET A 1 19.18 -58.85 -2.42
N PRO A 2 18.40 -58.58 -3.47
CA PRO A 2 18.26 -57.26 -4.10
C PRO A 2 17.08 -56.46 -3.54
N VAL A 3 17.08 -55.14 -3.76
CA VAL A 3 15.85 -54.33 -3.78
C VAL A 3 15.82 -53.53 -5.08
N THR A 4 14.79 -53.78 -5.88
CA THR A 4 14.42 -53.13 -7.14
C THR A 4 13.86 -51.72 -6.89
N MET A 5 14.32 -50.74 -7.66
CA MET A 5 13.72 -49.40 -7.74
C MET A 5 12.95 -49.30 -9.08
N GLN A 6 11.64 -49.10 -9.00
CA GLN A 6 10.78 -48.96 -10.18
C GLN A 6 10.78 -47.52 -10.70
N HIS A 7 10.77 -47.45 -12.03
CA HIS A 7 10.85 -46.30 -12.91
C HIS A 7 9.73 -45.27 -12.69
N TYR A 8 10.03 -43.99 -12.88
CA TYR A 8 9.04 -42.97 -13.21
C TYR A 8 9.41 -42.31 -14.55
N ASN A 9 8.47 -42.37 -15.49
CA ASN A 9 8.61 -41.90 -16.88
C ASN A 9 8.48 -40.38 -16.97
N GLU A 10 9.39 -39.76 -17.72
CA GLU A 10 9.26 -38.39 -18.21
C GLU A 10 8.11 -38.30 -19.22
N THR A 11 7.07 -37.50 -18.89
CA THR A 11 6.04 -37.13 -19.87
C THR A 11 6.17 -35.64 -20.18
N GLN A 12 6.45 -35.38 -21.44
CA GLN A 12 6.69 -34.10 -22.09
C GLN A 12 5.52 -33.11 -21.90
N LEU A 13 5.76 -31.94 -21.31
CA LEU A 13 4.85 -30.79 -21.38
C LEU A 13 5.39 -29.77 -22.40
N LYS A 14 4.81 -29.74 -23.60
CA LYS A 14 5.12 -28.75 -24.63
C LYS A 14 4.56 -27.38 -24.21
N VAL A 15 5.42 -26.45 -23.81
CA VAL A 15 5.05 -25.04 -23.65
C VAL A 15 5.45 -24.29 -24.93
N GLY A 16 4.45 -23.70 -25.59
CA GLY A 16 4.63 -22.95 -26.83
C GLY A 16 5.48 -21.70 -26.63
N VAL A 17 6.54 -21.55 -27.44
CA VAL A 17 7.38 -20.36 -27.49
C VAL A 17 6.59 -19.22 -28.15
N GLY A 18 6.13 -18.25 -27.35
CA GLY A 18 5.73 -16.94 -27.87
C GLY A 18 6.95 -16.21 -28.41
N LYS A 19 6.92 -15.80 -29.69
CA LYS A 19 8.01 -15.05 -30.32
C LYS A 19 8.17 -13.67 -29.67
N ILE A 20 9.27 -13.44 -28.98
CA ILE A 20 9.68 -12.10 -28.52
C ILE A 20 10.04 -11.27 -29.75
N LYS A 21 9.27 -10.20 -30.01
CA LYS A 21 9.49 -9.29 -31.14
C LYS A 21 10.65 -8.35 -30.78
N ARG A 22 11.81 -8.50 -31.43
CA ARG A 22 12.97 -7.60 -31.27
C ARG A 22 12.57 -6.18 -31.69
N SER A 23 12.97 -5.18 -30.90
CA SER A 23 12.74 -3.78 -31.28
C SER A 23 13.65 -3.40 -32.46
N GLN A 24 13.08 -2.73 -33.45
CA GLN A 24 13.79 -2.33 -34.67
C GLN A 24 14.92 -1.34 -34.38
N GLY A 25 14.74 -0.48 -33.37
CA GLY A 25 15.73 0.52 -32.97
C GLY A 25 17.01 -0.08 -32.39
N ALA A 26 16.91 -1.17 -31.62
CA ALA A 26 18.09 -1.82 -31.04
C ALA A 26 18.96 -2.46 -32.13
N CYS A 27 18.33 -3.09 -33.13
CA CYS A 27 19.06 -3.72 -34.24
C CYS A 27 19.82 -2.71 -35.11
N LEU A 28 19.25 -1.52 -35.32
CA LEU A 28 19.85 -0.46 -36.14
C LEU A 28 21.08 0.16 -35.46
N LEU A 29 21.02 0.39 -34.14
CA LEU A 29 22.15 0.96 -33.39
C LEU A 29 23.40 0.07 -33.43
N ALA A 30 23.23 -1.24 -33.33
CA ALA A 30 24.35 -2.16 -33.39
C ALA A 30 24.94 -2.35 -34.78
N GLN A 31 24.12 -2.25 -35.84
CA GLN A 31 24.63 -2.26 -37.22
C GLN A 31 25.44 -1.00 -37.53
N ILE A 32 25.05 0.16 -36.99
CA ILE A 32 25.74 1.44 -37.22
C ILE A 32 27.10 1.48 -36.51
N LEU A 33 27.22 0.84 -35.35
CA LEU A 33 28.43 0.90 -34.53
C LEU A 33 29.44 -0.21 -34.86
N ASP A 34 29.09 -1.18 -35.72
CA ASP A 34 29.91 -2.35 -36.09
C ASP A 34 30.54 -3.06 -34.87
N VAL A 35 29.76 -3.15 -33.79
CA VAL A 35 30.20 -3.77 -32.52
C VAL A 35 29.59 -5.15 -32.41
N ASP A 36 30.41 -6.13 -32.06
CA ASP A 36 29.93 -7.44 -31.63
C ASP A 36 29.01 -7.25 -30.41
N TRP A 37 27.73 -7.56 -30.60
CA TRP A 37 26.71 -7.50 -29.56
C TRP A 37 27.11 -8.25 -28.28
N ALA A 38 27.88 -9.32 -28.41
CA ALA A 38 28.37 -10.09 -27.26
C ALA A 38 29.37 -9.26 -26.42
N GLU A 39 30.27 -8.53 -27.07
CA GLU A 39 31.25 -7.66 -26.43
C GLU A 39 30.57 -6.45 -25.75
N LEU A 40 29.68 -5.77 -26.48
CA LEU A 40 28.94 -4.61 -25.98
C LEU A 40 28.08 -4.97 -24.75
N SER A 41 27.40 -6.12 -24.79
CA SER A 41 26.56 -6.59 -23.68
C SER A 41 27.37 -6.85 -22.39
N LYS A 42 28.63 -7.26 -22.56
CA LYS A 42 29.55 -7.51 -21.46
C LYS A 42 30.07 -6.22 -20.84
N GLU A 43 30.33 -5.21 -21.66
CA GLU A 43 30.87 -3.92 -21.26
C GLU A 43 29.83 -3.03 -20.55
N ILE A 44 28.57 -3.05 -21.00
CA ILE A 44 27.48 -2.27 -20.38
C ILE A 44 26.84 -2.97 -19.16
N GLY A 45 27.39 -4.11 -18.71
CA GLY A 45 26.94 -4.80 -17.51
C GLY A 45 25.54 -5.46 -17.61
N LEU A 46 25.05 -5.73 -18.83
CA LEU A 46 23.73 -6.32 -19.07
C LEU A 46 23.69 -7.85 -18.90
N TRP A 47 24.50 -8.41 -17.99
CA TRP A 47 24.50 -9.84 -17.69
C TRP A 47 23.28 -10.20 -16.85
N ILE A 48 22.17 -10.54 -17.51
CA ILE A 48 21.09 -11.29 -16.86
C ILE A 48 21.50 -12.76 -16.90
N HIS A 49 21.75 -13.36 -15.73
CA HIS A 49 22.02 -14.80 -15.61
C HIS A 49 20.91 -15.61 -16.33
N VAL A 50 21.30 -16.49 -17.24
CA VAL A 50 20.40 -17.31 -18.12
C VAL A 50 19.70 -18.44 -17.35
N ALA A 51 19.46 -18.27 -16.06
CA ALA A 51 18.61 -19.15 -15.27
C ALA A 51 17.91 -18.35 -14.17
N ILE A 52 16.95 -17.53 -14.56
CA ILE A 52 15.93 -17.07 -13.60
C ILE A 52 14.99 -18.26 -13.38
N ILE A 53 15.27 -19.06 -12.37
CA ILE A 53 14.29 -20.02 -11.86
C ILE A 53 13.25 -19.19 -11.11
N ASN A 54 12.18 -18.80 -11.80
CA ASN A 54 10.99 -18.27 -11.14
C ASN A 54 10.39 -19.41 -10.32
N LYS A 55 10.69 -19.48 -9.03
CA LYS A 55 9.84 -20.21 -8.10
C LYS A 55 8.59 -19.36 -7.93
N GLU A 56 7.46 -19.83 -8.44
CA GLU A 56 6.16 -19.28 -8.05
C GLU A 56 6.00 -19.49 -6.55
N HIS A 57 6.19 -18.42 -5.80
CA HIS A 57 5.75 -18.35 -4.42
C HIS A 57 4.25 -18.05 -4.45
N HIS A 58 3.42 -18.98 -3.98
CA HIS A 58 2.03 -18.72 -3.61
C HIS A 58 1.97 -17.92 -2.29
N ASP A 59 2.66 -16.79 -2.27
CA ASP A 59 2.49 -15.83 -1.20
C ASP A 59 1.20 -15.07 -1.50
N LYS A 60 0.12 -15.49 -0.85
CA LYS A 60 -1.06 -14.65 -0.67
C LYS A 60 -0.54 -13.30 -0.18
N PRO A 61 -0.86 -12.15 -0.81
CA PRO A 61 -0.44 -10.89 -0.25
C PRO A 61 -1.14 -10.77 1.10
N GLU A 62 -0.38 -10.95 2.18
CA GLU A 62 -0.75 -10.31 3.42
C GLU A 62 -0.84 -8.82 3.09
N ASN A 63 -1.92 -8.19 3.55
CA ASN A 63 -2.15 -6.77 3.34
C ASN A 63 -1.13 -5.97 4.16
N ASN A 64 0.10 -5.91 3.67
CA ASN A 64 1.15 -5.05 4.17
C ASN A 64 1.73 -4.30 2.97
N GLU A 65 0.97 -3.32 2.49
CA GLU A 65 1.54 -2.22 1.75
C GLU A 65 2.60 -1.56 2.66
N ILE A 66 3.87 -1.94 2.48
CA ILE A 66 5.00 -1.43 3.23
C ILE A 66 5.20 0.01 2.77
N THR A 67 4.46 0.92 3.38
CA THR A 67 4.85 2.33 3.44
C THR A 67 6.18 2.37 4.17
N THR A 68 7.19 3.00 3.58
CA THR A 68 8.54 3.20 4.12
C THR A 68 8.50 3.66 5.58
N GLY A 69 8.52 2.73 6.54
CA GLY A 69 8.21 3.05 7.94
C GLY A 69 7.91 1.84 8.82
N ARG A 70 8.03 2.06 10.13
CA ARG A 70 7.80 1.08 11.19
C ARG A 70 6.42 0.41 11.04
N ARG A 71 6.35 -0.93 11.18
CA ARG A 71 5.10 -1.69 11.19
C ARG A 71 4.13 -1.14 12.25
N LEU A 72 2.86 -0.95 11.89
CA LEU A 72 1.82 -0.55 12.81
C LEU A 72 1.55 -1.64 13.87
N PRO A 73 1.45 -1.28 15.16
CA PRO A 73 1.02 -2.20 16.21
C PRO A 73 -0.38 -2.77 15.92
N PRO A 74 -0.67 -4.03 16.31
CA PRO A 74 -2.00 -4.62 16.14
C PRO A 74 -3.11 -3.80 16.81
N GLU A 75 -2.81 -3.14 17.93
CA GLU A 75 -3.74 -2.29 18.69
C GLU A 75 -4.24 -1.11 17.86
N CYS A 76 -3.54 -0.74 16.77
CA CYS A 76 -3.98 0.33 15.88
C CYS A 76 -5.15 -0.08 14.97
N ASN A 77 -5.40 -1.38 14.77
CA ASN A 77 -6.41 -1.93 13.87
C ASN A 77 -6.51 -1.13 12.56
N VAL A 78 -5.41 -1.09 11.82
CA VAL A 78 -5.30 -0.27 10.61
C VAL A 78 -6.28 -0.72 9.52
N GLU A 79 -6.98 0.26 8.97
CA GLU A 79 -7.85 0.14 7.82
C GLU A 79 -7.41 1.16 6.77
N LEU A 80 -6.99 0.64 5.61
CA LEU A 80 -6.75 1.46 4.44
C LEU A 80 -8.08 1.99 3.90
N HIS A 81 -8.01 3.09 3.18
CA HIS A 81 -9.15 3.68 2.47
C HIS A 81 -10.39 3.83 3.34
N THR A 82 -10.21 4.34 4.55
CA THR A 82 -11.28 4.41 5.55
C THR A 82 -11.21 5.74 6.27
N ASP A 83 -12.34 6.45 6.34
CA ASP A 83 -12.53 7.63 7.17
C ASP A 83 -13.59 7.34 8.23
N TYR A 84 -13.20 7.46 9.50
CA TYR A 84 -14.09 7.32 10.63
C TYR A 84 -14.65 8.68 11.08
N GLY A 85 -15.96 8.73 11.30
CA GLY A 85 -16.59 9.83 12.01
C GLY A 85 -16.28 9.83 13.51
N GLY A 86 -16.68 10.89 14.20
CA GLY A 86 -16.52 11.01 15.65
C GLY A 86 -16.15 12.42 16.07
N ASP A 87 -16.20 12.67 17.38
CA ASP A 87 -15.84 13.96 17.95
C ASP A 87 -14.33 14.11 17.99
N ALA A 88 -13.82 15.20 17.40
CA ALA A 88 -12.39 15.50 17.43
C ALA A 88 -11.94 15.80 18.86
N VAL A 89 -11.10 14.94 19.43
CA VAL A 89 -10.39 15.19 20.69
C VAL A 89 -9.03 15.86 20.44
N ARG A 90 -8.50 15.74 19.22
CA ARG A 90 -7.48 16.65 18.65
C ARG A 90 -7.79 16.87 17.16
N TRP A 91 -7.73 18.13 16.74
CA TRP A 91 -8.00 18.56 15.37
C TRP A 91 -6.81 18.27 14.46
N GLY A 92 -7.04 17.57 13.33
CA GLY A 92 -5.98 17.20 12.40
C GLY A 92 -5.38 18.38 11.64
N LEU A 93 -6.16 19.42 11.37
CA LEU A 93 -5.71 20.66 10.69
C LEU A 93 -4.48 21.31 11.34
N THR A 94 -4.29 21.10 12.64
CA THR A 94 -3.14 21.62 13.41
C THR A 94 -2.34 20.52 14.09
N HIS A 95 -2.69 19.25 13.86
CA HIS A 95 -2.03 18.10 14.45
C HIS A 95 -1.44 17.21 13.35
N LEU A 96 -0.21 17.51 12.96
CA LEU A 96 0.50 16.77 11.93
C LEU A 96 1.37 15.66 12.54
N LYS A 97 1.43 14.52 11.85
CA LYS A 97 2.30 13.39 12.19
C LYS A 97 2.98 12.85 10.95
N GLU A 98 4.27 12.54 11.08
CA GLU A 98 5.07 12.08 9.94
C GLU A 98 4.60 10.72 9.37
N SER A 99 3.83 9.95 10.14
CA SER A 99 3.32 8.65 9.70
C SER A 99 2.01 8.27 10.40
N ALA A 100 1.33 7.28 9.82
CA ALA A 100 0.20 6.59 10.44
C ALA A 100 0.56 5.98 11.81
N PHE A 101 1.80 5.47 11.95
CA PHE A 101 2.29 4.94 13.23
C PHE A 101 2.28 6.01 14.31
N GLU A 102 2.86 7.17 14.03
CA GLU A 102 2.91 8.28 14.98
C GLU A 102 1.50 8.83 15.28
N CYS A 103 0.56 8.75 14.33
CA CYS A 103 -0.83 9.12 14.55
C CYS A 103 -1.57 8.13 15.47
N CYS A 104 -1.45 6.83 15.24
CA CYS A 104 -2.01 5.81 16.12
C CYS A 104 -1.43 5.92 17.55
N MET A 105 -0.10 6.05 17.66
CA MET A 105 0.55 6.21 18.96
C MET A 105 0.08 7.48 19.69
N ALA A 106 -0.16 8.57 18.95
CA ALA A 106 -0.74 9.77 19.53
C ALA A 106 -2.15 9.53 20.09
N CYS A 107 -2.98 8.73 19.42
CA CYS A 107 -4.29 8.33 19.94
C CYS A 107 -4.17 7.52 21.24
N LEU A 108 -3.35 6.45 21.22
CA LEU A 108 -3.11 5.61 22.40
C LEU A 108 -2.58 6.44 23.59
N ASN A 109 -1.67 7.37 23.32
CA ASN A 109 -1.12 8.26 24.35
C ASN A 109 -2.14 9.27 24.86
N GLN A 110 -2.99 9.84 24.00
CA GLN A 110 -4.07 10.72 24.44
C GLN A 110 -5.02 9.94 25.35
N ALA A 111 -5.43 8.73 24.95
CA ALA A 111 -6.37 7.90 25.69
C ALA A 111 -5.86 7.56 27.09
N LYS A 112 -4.57 7.24 27.22
CA LYS A 112 -3.90 6.95 28.50
C LYS A 112 -3.84 8.15 29.44
N ASN A 113 -3.68 9.36 28.89
CA ASN A 113 -3.48 10.60 29.66
C ASN A 113 -4.75 11.45 29.82
N ALA A 114 -5.87 11.02 29.25
CA ALA A 114 -7.16 11.70 29.35
C ALA A 114 -7.66 11.74 30.81
N ARG A 115 -8.22 12.88 31.22
CA ARG A 115 -8.80 13.04 32.57
C ARG A 115 -10.10 12.21 32.69
N PRO A 116 -10.61 11.95 33.91
CA PRO A 116 -11.79 11.10 34.12
C PRO A 116 -13.04 11.49 33.32
N ASN A 117 -13.20 12.77 32.96
CA ASN A 117 -14.35 13.28 32.21
C ASN A 117 -14.02 13.67 30.76
N ASP A 118 -12.78 13.47 30.32
CA ASP A 118 -12.38 13.76 28.95
C ASP A 118 -12.77 12.58 28.05
N LYS A 119 -13.18 12.90 26.81
CA LYS A 119 -13.29 11.90 25.75
C LYS A 119 -11.90 11.33 25.46
N LYS A 120 -11.74 10.03 25.69
CA LYS A 120 -10.49 9.30 25.39
C LYS A 120 -10.46 8.99 23.91
N CYS A 121 -9.36 9.27 23.23
CA CYS A 121 -9.23 8.89 21.83
C CYS A 121 -9.44 7.39 21.68
N ASN A 122 -10.33 7.00 20.77
CA ASN A 122 -10.49 5.61 20.38
C ASN A 122 -10.43 5.40 18.87
N ILE A 123 -10.30 6.48 18.09
CA ILE A 123 -10.24 6.47 16.63
C ILE A 123 -9.11 7.40 16.20
N TRP A 124 -8.26 6.95 15.28
CA TRP A 124 -7.28 7.79 14.61
C TRP A 124 -7.55 7.81 13.09
N VAL A 125 -7.40 8.97 12.46
CA VAL A 125 -7.51 9.14 11.00
C VAL A 125 -6.32 9.95 10.51
N TYR A 126 -5.58 9.40 9.56
CA TYR A 126 -4.32 9.90 9.04
C TYR A 126 -4.41 10.17 7.54
N CYS A 127 -3.84 11.28 7.08
CA CYS A 127 -3.69 11.57 5.66
C CYS A 127 -2.29 11.17 5.12
N PRO A 128 -2.15 10.02 4.43
CA PRO A 128 -0.88 9.61 3.83
C PRO A 128 -0.58 10.29 2.49
N SER A 129 -1.59 10.84 1.82
CA SER A 129 -1.47 11.41 0.47
C SER A 129 -0.66 12.70 0.49
N GLU A 130 0.38 12.80 -0.34
CA GLU A 130 1.18 14.03 -0.51
C GLU A 130 0.35 15.20 -1.05
N ASN A 131 -0.69 14.90 -1.84
CA ASN A 131 -1.61 15.89 -2.40
C ASN A 131 -2.79 16.22 -1.46
N GLY A 132 -2.75 15.77 -0.21
CA GLY A 132 -3.86 15.92 0.72
C GLY A 132 -4.96 14.87 0.55
N CYS A 133 -5.95 14.91 1.44
CA CYS A 133 -7.00 13.91 1.54
C CYS A 133 -8.39 14.55 1.41
N TYR A 134 -9.22 14.00 0.53
CA TYR A 134 -10.56 14.51 0.32
C TYR A 134 -11.49 14.20 1.51
N SER A 135 -12.22 15.20 1.98
CA SER A 135 -13.37 15.10 2.89
C SER A 135 -14.48 16.02 2.35
N PRO A 136 -15.77 15.65 2.45
CA PRO A 136 -16.87 16.50 2.00
C PRO A 136 -17.21 17.60 3.02
N ASP A 137 -16.21 18.40 3.39
CA ASP A 137 -16.36 19.56 4.27
C ASP A 137 -15.72 20.82 3.67
N ILE A 138 -15.64 21.89 4.48
CA ILE A 138 -15.18 23.21 4.02
C ILE A 138 -13.65 23.36 4.04
N TYR A 139 -12.92 22.38 4.55
CA TYR A 139 -11.47 22.46 4.74
C TYR A 139 -10.72 21.85 3.57
N GLN A 140 -9.51 22.36 3.37
CA GLN A 140 -8.52 21.71 2.51
C GLN A 140 -7.59 20.90 3.41
N HIS A 141 -7.71 19.58 3.36
CA HIS A 141 -6.87 18.72 4.17
C HIS A 141 -5.54 18.44 3.48
N ILE A 142 -4.45 18.60 4.24
CA ILE A 142 -3.09 18.43 3.74
C ILE A 142 -2.49 17.08 4.14
N ASN A 143 -1.35 16.75 3.53
CA ASN A 143 -0.55 15.59 3.92
C ASN A 143 -0.23 15.63 5.44
N GLN A 144 -0.11 14.45 6.05
CA GLN A 144 0.26 14.26 7.45
C GLN A 144 -0.74 14.69 8.52
N GLU A 145 -1.93 15.18 8.13
CA GLU A 145 -2.99 15.43 9.11
C GLU A 145 -3.31 14.17 9.92
N CYS A 146 -3.34 14.34 11.24
CA CYS A 146 -3.66 13.29 12.20
C CYS A 146 -4.84 13.74 13.07
N TRP A 147 -6.00 13.16 12.81
CA TRP A 147 -7.21 13.40 13.56
C TRP A 147 -7.33 12.38 14.67
N LEU A 148 -7.40 12.85 15.92
CA LEU A 148 -7.71 12.00 17.06
C LEU A 148 -9.18 12.20 17.41
N LYS A 149 -9.96 11.13 17.35
CA LYS A 149 -11.41 11.17 17.48
C LYS A 149 -11.90 10.24 18.60
N TYR A 150 -13.10 10.53 19.08
CA TYR A 150 -13.88 9.69 19.97
C TYR A 150 -15.26 9.42 19.40
N ALA A 151 -15.72 8.18 19.49
CA ALA A 151 -17.13 7.83 19.35
C ALA A 151 -17.48 6.66 20.29
N GLU A 152 -18.66 6.68 20.91
CA GLU A 152 -19.13 5.54 21.72
C GLU A 152 -19.17 4.23 20.92
N LYS A 153 -19.58 4.34 19.65
CA LYS A 153 -19.53 3.27 18.67
C LYS A 153 -18.86 3.78 17.41
N ALA A 154 -17.66 3.29 17.13
CA ALA A 154 -16.94 3.63 15.92
C ALA A 154 -17.74 3.18 14.68
N LYS A 155 -17.92 4.10 13.74
CA LYS A 155 -18.59 3.86 12.46
C LYS A 155 -17.82 4.61 11.37
N SER A 156 -17.42 3.89 10.32
CA SER A 156 -16.84 4.52 9.15
C SER A 156 -17.88 5.39 8.46
N THR A 157 -17.48 6.61 8.13
CA THR A 157 -18.26 7.52 7.29
C THR A 157 -18.10 7.12 5.83
N PHE A 158 -16.86 6.84 5.42
CA PHE A 158 -16.50 6.37 4.10
C PHE A 158 -15.52 5.21 4.19
N LYS A 159 -15.67 4.23 3.29
CA LYS A 159 -14.81 3.05 3.22
C LYS A 159 -14.64 2.59 1.78
N ASP A 160 -13.43 2.15 1.46
CA ASP A 160 -12.96 1.67 0.16
C ASP A 160 -13.13 2.72 -0.95
N GLN A 161 -14.31 2.80 -1.56
CA GLN A 161 -14.60 3.69 -2.67
C GLN A 161 -15.82 4.57 -2.38
N TYR A 162 -15.75 5.83 -2.78
CA TYR A 162 -16.93 6.68 -2.81
C TYR A 162 -17.91 6.15 -3.88
N SER A 163 -19.20 6.09 -3.56
CA SER A 163 -20.20 5.64 -4.55
C SER A 163 -20.24 6.57 -5.75
N GLU A 164 -20.65 6.05 -6.91
CA GLU A 164 -20.79 6.86 -8.13
C GLU A 164 -21.76 8.02 -7.92
N SER A 165 -22.91 7.77 -7.26
CA SER A 165 -23.87 8.82 -6.90
C SER A 165 -23.25 9.92 -6.04
N PHE A 166 -22.38 9.55 -5.09
CA PHE A 166 -21.69 10.51 -4.24
C PHE A 166 -20.70 11.35 -5.06
N ARG A 167 -19.89 10.73 -5.92
CA ARG A 167 -18.93 11.45 -6.77
C ARG A 167 -19.60 12.32 -7.83
N ASN A 168 -20.78 11.93 -8.33
CA ASN A 168 -21.58 12.77 -9.22
C ASN A 168 -22.06 14.05 -8.51
N ALA A 169 -22.41 13.95 -7.22
CA ALA A 169 -22.77 15.09 -6.38
C ALA A 169 -21.54 15.88 -5.88
N HIS A 170 -20.37 15.24 -5.80
CA HIS A 170 -19.12 15.82 -5.33
C HIS A 170 -18.00 15.56 -6.36
N PRO A 171 -17.92 16.36 -7.44
CA PRO A 171 -17.01 16.09 -8.57
C PRO A 171 -15.52 16.04 -8.21
N ASN A 172 -15.13 16.64 -7.08
CA ASN A 172 -13.76 16.64 -6.58
C ASN A 172 -13.43 15.40 -5.72
N ALA A 173 -14.42 14.57 -5.39
CA ALA A 173 -14.19 13.35 -4.63
C ALA A 173 -13.42 12.34 -5.50
N PRO A 174 -12.30 11.77 -5.01
CA PRO A 174 -11.57 10.73 -5.71
C PRO A 174 -12.39 9.45 -5.80
N VAL A 175 -11.92 8.46 -6.56
CA VAL A 175 -12.58 7.13 -6.62
C VAL A 175 -12.46 6.41 -5.28
N VAL A 176 -11.26 6.42 -4.71
CA VAL A 176 -10.89 5.69 -3.49
C VAL A 176 -10.79 6.66 -2.32
N VAL A 177 -11.23 6.26 -1.14
CA VAL A 177 -11.08 7.05 0.09
C VAL A 177 -9.58 7.23 0.38
N PRO A 178 -9.06 8.47 0.50
CA PRO A 178 -7.62 8.69 0.60
C PRO A 178 -7.08 8.58 2.03
N TRP A 179 -7.96 8.43 3.02
CA TRP A 179 -7.61 8.35 4.43
C TRP A 179 -7.19 6.94 4.85
N MET A 180 -6.25 6.86 5.78
CA MET A 180 -5.90 5.65 6.52
C MET A 180 -6.34 5.85 7.97
N SER A 181 -6.99 4.88 8.58
CA SER A 181 -7.52 5.05 9.93
C SER A 181 -7.54 3.76 10.72
N GLY A 182 -7.96 3.84 11.98
CA GLY A 182 -8.21 2.65 12.78
C GLY A 182 -8.87 2.98 14.11
N VAL A 183 -9.48 1.96 14.70
CA VAL A 183 -10.05 2.02 16.05
C VAL A 183 -9.05 1.40 17.00
N VAL A 184 -8.58 2.14 18.00
CA VAL A 184 -7.58 1.57 18.91
C VAL A 184 -8.22 0.55 19.85
N SER A 185 -7.51 -0.56 20.07
CA SER A 185 -7.81 -1.48 21.17
C SER A 185 -6.98 -1.07 22.39
N VAL A 186 -7.67 -0.72 23.48
CA VAL A 186 -7.06 -0.35 24.77
C VAL A 186 -7.24 -1.44 25.81
#